data_AF-A0A960GCK1-F1
#
_entry.id   AF-A0A960GCK1-F1
#
_cell.length_a   1.000
_cell.length_b   1.000
_cell.length_c   1.000
_cell.angle_alpha   90.00
_cell.angle_beta   90.00
_cell.angle_gamma   90.00
#
_symmetry.space_group_name_H-M   'P 1'
#
loop_
_entity.id
_entity.type
_entity.pdbx_description
1 polymer ?
#
loop_
_entity_poly.entity_id
_entity_poly.type
_entity_poly.pdbx_seq_one_letter_code
_entity_poly.pdbx_strand_id
1 'polypeptide(L)' 'MFAIVRAGGRQEKVSVGDVISVDRVAGEPGSTISLPVLLLVDGESVTHDADALSGTT' A
#
# COMPACT_ATOMS: atom_id res chain seq x y z
N MET A 1 3.30 -2.04 -12.58
CA MET A 1 3.78 -1.71 -11.22
C MET A 1 2.72 -2.10 -10.22
N PHE A 2 3.09 -2.78 -9.13
CA PHE A 2 2.20 -3.10 -8.02
C PHE A 2 2.92 -2.95 -6.69
N ALA A 3 2.16 -2.76 -5.61
CA ALA A 3 2.67 -2.72 -4.25
C ALA A 3 1.94 -3.75 -3.39
N ILE A 4 2.60 -4.21 -2.34
CA ILE A 4 1.95 -4.88 -1.22
C ILE A 4 1.83 -3.85 -0.11
N VAL A 5 0.60 -3.51 0.25
CA VAL A 5 0.30 -2.57 1.35
C VAL A 5 -0.25 -3.33 2.54
N ARG A 6 0.03 -2.85 3.74
CA ARG A 6 -0.65 -3.32 4.94
C ARG A 6 -1.90 -2.50 5.17
N ALA A 7 -3.04 -3.17 5.12
CA ALA A 7 -4.35 -2.62 5.38
C ALA A 7 -4.96 -3.33 6.59
N GLY A 8 -4.90 -2.68 7.75
CA GLY A 8 -5.34 -3.27 9.01
C GLY A 8 -4.53 -4.52 9.37
N GLY A 9 -5.23 -5.64 9.59
CA GLY A 9 -4.61 -6.93 9.94
C GLY A 9 -4.07 -7.74 8.77
N ARG A 10 -4.26 -7.29 7.51
CA ARG A 10 -3.92 -8.04 6.30
C ARG A 10 -2.94 -7.31 5.39
N GLN A 11 -2.36 -8.06 4.47
CA GLN A 11 -1.55 -7.53 3.39
C GLN A 11 -2.32 -7.68 2.09
N GLU A 12 -2.38 -6.62 1.29
CA GLU A 12 -3.12 -6.60 0.04
C GLU A 12 -2.19 -6.20 -1.11
N LYS A 13 -2.32 -6.91 -2.23
CA LYS A 13 -1.65 -6.53 -3.48
C LYS A 13 -2.49 -5.48 -4.19
N VAL A 14 -1.90 -4.34 -4.51
CA VAL A 14 -2.59 -3.20 -5.12
C VAL A 14 -1.81 -2.63 -6.30
N SER A 15 -2.57 -2.16 -7.28
CA SER A 15 -2.12 -1.40 -8.44
C SER A 15 -2.93 -0.11 -8.55
N VAL A 16 -2.46 0.84 -9.35
CA VAL A 16 -3.18 2.10 -9.59
C VAL A 16 -4.56 1.80 -10.19
N GLY A 17 -5.61 2.27 -9.51
CA GLY A 17 -7.00 2.09 -9.94
C GLY A 17 -7.72 0.88 -9.31
N ASP A 18 -7.03 0.07 -8.51
CA ASP A 18 -7.66 -1.07 -7.83
C ASP A 18 -8.60 -0.62 -6.72
N VAL A 19 -9.72 -1.34 -6.57
CA VAL A 19 -10.66 -1.18 -5.46
C VAL A 19 -10.54 -2.38 -4.54
N ILE A 20 -10.09 -2.15 -3.31
CA ILE A 20 -9.89 -3.20 -2.30
C ILE A 20 -10.77 -2.98 -1.08
N SER A 21 -11.19 -4.07 -0.44
CA SER A 21 -11.91 -4.02 0.84
C SER A 21 -10.93 -4.14 1.99
N VAL A 22 -10.85 -3.10 2.81
CA VAL A 22 -9.94 -3.00 3.96
C VAL A 22 -10.72 -2.95 5.27
N ASP A 23 -10.02 -3.18 6.37
CA ASP A 23 -10.58 -2.94 7.70
C ASP A 23 -10.94 -1.45 7.88
N ARG A 24 -11.76 -1.15 8.89
CA ARG A 24 -12.20 0.23 9.14
C ARG A 24 -11.00 1.13 9.41
N VAL A 25 -10.83 2.13 8.55
CA VAL A 25 -9.79 3.17 8.63
C VAL A 25 -10.37 4.48 9.15
N ALA A 26 -9.53 5.32 9.76
CA ALA A 26 -9.93 6.66 10.14
C ALA A 26 -9.96 7.56 8.88
N GLY A 27 -11.15 8.06 8.55
CA GLY A 27 -11.37 8.93 7.39
C GLY A 27 -12.85 9.01 7.02
N GLU A 28 -13.25 10.12 6.39
CA GLU A 28 -14.60 10.27 5.82
C GLU A 28 -14.63 9.81 4.35
N PRO A 29 -15.79 9.44 3.79
CA PRO A 29 -15.90 9.12 2.37
C PRO A 29 -15.29 10.21 1.49
N GLY A 30 -14.36 9.84 0.61
CA GLY A 30 -13.61 10.78 -0.24
C GLY A 30 -12.31 11.32 0.37
N SER A 31 -12.00 10.98 1.62
CA SER A 31 -10.71 11.31 2.23
C SER A 31 -9.59 10.44 1.66
N THR A 32 -8.41 11.03 1.47
CA THR A 32 -7.19 10.29 1.17
C THR A 32 -6.57 9.77 2.45
N ILE A 33 -6.13 8.52 2.44
CA ILE A 33 -5.38 7.91 3.55
C ILE A 33 -4.08 7.32 3.01
N SER A 34 -3.06 7.32 3.87
CA SER A 34 -1.78 6.69 3.58
C SER A 34 -1.73 5.30 4.20
N LEU A 35 -1.30 4.31 3.42
CA LEU A 35 -1.15 2.93 3.86
C LEU A 35 0.32 2.54 3.79
N PRO A 36 0.88 1.92 4.84
CA PRO A 36 2.28 1.52 4.83
C PRO A 36 2.55 0.45 3.76
N VAL A 37 3.55 0.71 2.93
CA VAL A 37 4.00 -0.18 1.86
C VAL A 37 5.03 -1.17 2.42
N LEU A 38 4.84 -2.46 2.12
CA LEU A 38 5.74 -3.55 2.53
C LEU A 38 6.59 -4.08 1.36
N LEU A 39 6.11 -3.92 0.14
CA LEU A 39 6.82 -4.34 -1.08
C LEU A 39 6.41 -3.42 -2.21
N LEU A 40 7.37 -2.97 -3.01
CA LEU A 40 7.11 -2.28 -4.26
C LEU A 40 7.74 -3.06 -5.41
N VAL A 41 6.97 -3.29 -6.47
CA VAL A 41 7.44 -3.95 -7.69
C VAL A 41 7.17 -3.05 -8.88
N ASP A 42 8.25 -2.52 -9.44
CA ASP A 42 8.23 -1.72 -10.66
C ASP A 42 9.00 -2.42 -11.78
N GLY A 43 8.25 -3.16 -12.61
CA GLY A 43 8.82 -4.00 -13.65
C GLY A 43 9.73 -5.07 -13.06
N GLU A 44 11.03 -4.96 -13.35
CA GLU A 44 12.08 -5.86 -12.86
C GLU A 44 12.68 -5.39 -11.51
N SER A 45 12.40 -4.15 -11.10
CA SER A 45 12.88 -3.59 -9.84
C SER A 45 11.96 -3.97 -8.69
N VAL A 46 12.52 -4.59 -7.64
CA VAL A 46 11.79 -4.98 -6.43
C VAL A 46 12.40 -4.27 -5.21
N THR A 47 11.62 -3.38 -4.60
CA THR A 47 12.01 -2.68 -3.37
C THR A 47 11.31 -3.34 -2.19
N HIS A 48 12.09 -3.88 -1.27
CA HIS A 48 11.65 -4.54 -0.03
C HIS A 48 12.40 -4.05 1.21
N ASP A 49 13.36 -3.14 1.01
CA ASP A 49 14.13 -2.55 2.08
C ASP A 49 13.27 -1.60 2.92
N ALA A 50 13.31 -1.78 4.24
CA ALA A 50 12.43 -1.05 5.15
C ALA A 50 12.73 0.46 5.20
N ASP A 51 14.00 0.85 5.09
CA ASP A 51 14.39 2.26 5.11
C ASP A 51 13.97 2.93 3.81
N ALA A 52 14.13 2.25 2.67
CA ALA A 52 13.67 2.72 1.37
C ALA A 52 12.13 2.86 1.30
N LEU A 53 11.39 2.01 2.02
CA LEU A 53 9.93 2.01 2.05
C LEU A 53 9.33 2.94 3.11
N SER A 54 10.12 3.38 4.10
CA SER A 54 9.66 4.22 5.22
C SER A 54 9.09 5.58 4.81
N GLY A 55 9.49 6.10 3.65
CA GLY A 55 9.01 7.37 3.10
C GLY A 55 7.89 7.25 2.05
N THR A 56 7.44 6.03 1.74
CA THR A 56 6.40 5.80 0.73
C THR A 56 5.06 5.59 1.44
N THR A 57 4.27 6.67 1.54
CA THR A 57 2.97 6.73 2.21
C THR A 57 1.84 7.12 1.27
#